data_AF-A0A1M7SGF9-F1
#
_entry.id   AF-A0A1M7SGF9-F1
#
_cell.length_a   1.000
_cell.length_b   1.000
_cell.length_c   1.000
_cell.angle_alpha   90.00
_cell.angle_beta   90.00
_cell.angle_gamma   90.00
#
_symmetry.space_group_name_H-M   'P 1'
#
loop_
_entity.id
_entity.type
_entity.pdbx_description
1 polymer ?
#
loop_
_entity_poly.entity_id
_entity_poly.type
_entity_poly.pdbx_seq_one_letter_code
_entity_poly.pdbx_strand_id
1 'polypeptide(L)'
;MSNEAPAIDWADDVKRYVPSADNGAIAGIVHHSMVALKTRDASLVSFGNPAETRRVRESFCKKTLGLTDPDAALDSAIAAVGQRMSDSTSPHRVTAYYLLADHFDRLGQFRAAATPSAEAARPLAPWAATMFDGPPPGTAIGGPSTDLRFWTLVGLGGGALALFAAIASTAGG
;
A
#
# COMPACT_ATOMS: atom_id res chain seq x y z
N MET A 1 -12.38 12.63 28.73
CA MET A 1 -13.10 11.84 27.70
C MET A 1 -12.14 10.81 27.14
N SER A 2 -12.47 9.52 27.18
CA SER A 2 -11.62 8.48 26.60
C SER A 2 -11.53 8.66 25.08
N ASN A 3 -10.30 8.64 24.53
CA ASN A 3 -10.03 8.80 23.08
C ASN A 3 -9.82 7.44 22.38
N GLU A 4 -10.38 6.37 22.95
CA GLU A 4 -10.34 5.03 22.38
C GLU A 4 -11.41 4.92 21.28
N ALA A 5 -11.08 4.32 20.13
CA ALA A 5 -12.09 4.01 19.13
C ALA A 5 -13.01 2.89 19.66
N PRO A 6 -14.35 2.98 19.48
CA PRO A 6 -15.25 1.90 19.84
C PRO A 6 -14.94 0.64 19.01
N ALA A 7 -15.09 -0.54 19.61
CA ALA A 7 -15.02 -1.81 18.90
C ALA A 7 -16.25 -1.95 17.99
N ILE A 8 -16.13 -1.43 16.76
CA ILE A 8 -17.17 -1.50 15.74
C ILE A 8 -16.86 -2.63 14.77
N ASP A 9 -17.92 -3.33 14.33
CA ASP A 9 -17.81 -4.23 13.19
C ASP A 9 -17.77 -3.40 11.90
N TRP A 10 -16.55 -3.24 11.35
CA TRP A 10 -16.33 -2.49 10.12
C TRP A 10 -17.03 -3.12 8.92
N ALA A 11 -17.20 -4.44 8.90
CA ALA A 11 -17.84 -5.10 7.79
C ALA A 11 -19.34 -4.82 7.77
N ASP A 12 -20.00 -4.82 8.92
CA ASP A 12 -21.41 -4.45 9.03
C ASP A 12 -21.66 -2.97 8.68
N ASP A 13 -20.76 -2.07 9.09
CA ASP A 13 -20.86 -0.65 8.72
C ASP A 13 -20.72 -0.42 7.21
N VAL A 14 -19.75 -1.08 6.57
CA VAL A 14 -19.60 -1.01 5.11
C VAL A 14 -20.81 -1.63 4.40
N LYS A 15 -21.29 -2.79 4.87
CA LYS A 15 -22.41 -3.52 4.24
C LYS A 15 -23.74 -2.79 4.35
N ARG A 16 -23.91 -1.90 5.32
CA ARG A 16 -25.05 -0.96 5.37
C ARG A 16 -25.16 -0.11 4.11
N TYR A 17 -24.03 0.28 3.51
CA TYR A 17 -23.98 1.09 2.28
C TYR A 17 -23.82 0.25 1.02
N VAL A 18 -23.05 -0.84 1.09
CA VAL A 18 -22.77 -1.74 -0.04
C VAL A 18 -23.01 -3.19 0.40
N PRO A 19 -24.24 -3.73 0.25
CA PRO A 19 -24.58 -5.06 0.75
C PRO A 19 -23.70 -6.19 0.18
N SER A 20 -23.22 -6.02 -1.05
CA SER A 20 -22.32 -6.95 -1.74
C SER A 20 -20.83 -6.68 -1.49
N ALA A 21 -20.49 -5.95 -0.42
CA ALA A 21 -19.12 -5.56 -0.16
C ALA A 21 -18.18 -6.75 0.05
N ASP A 22 -16.98 -6.64 -0.51
CA ASP A 22 -15.97 -7.68 -0.46
C ASP A 22 -15.23 -7.64 0.89
N ASN A 23 -15.37 -8.70 1.68
CA ASN A 23 -14.73 -8.78 3.00
C ASN A 23 -13.19 -8.70 2.94
N GLY A 24 -12.57 -9.17 1.86
CA GLY A 24 -11.12 -9.11 1.67
C GLY A 24 -10.64 -7.67 1.45
N ALA A 25 -11.37 -6.91 0.63
CA ALA A 25 -11.11 -5.48 0.44
C ALA A 25 -11.35 -4.68 1.74
N ILE A 26 -12.42 -5.00 2.50
CA ILE A 26 -12.66 -4.37 3.81
C ILE A 26 -11.47 -4.62 4.74
N ALA A 27 -11.01 -5.87 4.85
CA ALA A 27 -9.87 -6.22 5.69
C ALA A 27 -8.59 -5.48 5.27
N GLY A 28 -8.31 -5.35 3.97
CA GLY A 28 -7.16 -4.58 3.47
C GLY A 28 -7.24 -3.10 3.80
N ILE A 29 -8.44 -2.49 3.74
CA ILE A 29 -8.65 -1.09 4.12
C ILE A 29 -8.52 -0.89 5.63
N VAL A 30 -9.02 -1.83 6.44
CA VAL A 30 -8.82 -1.82 7.89
C VAL A 30 -7.33 -1.90 8.22
N HIS A 31 -6.59 -2.79 7.56
CA HIS A 31 -5.14 -2.92 7.71
C HIS A 31 -4.40 -1.62 7.35
N HIS A 32 -4.77 -0.98 6.24
CA HIS A 32 -4.24 0.33 5.87
C HIS A 32 -4.54 1.40 6.95
N SER A 33 -5.74 1.34 7.54
CA SER A 33 -6.25 2.37 8.45
C SER A 33 -5.83 2.17 9.91
N MET A 34 -5.14 1.08 10.27
CA MET A 34 -4.85 0.72 11.68
C MET A 34 -4.25 1.85 12.52
N VAL A 35 -3.36 2.67 11.95
CA VAL A 35 -2.75 3.80 12.68
C VAL A 35 -3.80 4.86 13.02
N ALA A 36 -4.71 5.13 12.10
CA ALA A 36 -5.80 6.08 12.30
C ALA A 36 -6.88 5.52 13.26
N LEU A 37 -7.05 4.20 13.31
CA LEU A 37 -8.01 3.55 14.20
C LEU A 37 -7.59 3.54 15.68
N LYS A 38 -6.35 3.95 16.01
CA LYS A 38 -5.88 4.02 17.40
C LYS A 38 -6.51 5.14 18.22
N THR A 39 -7.08 6.16 17.57
CA THR A 39 -7.75 7.25 18.26
C THR A 39 -9.14 7.46 17.67
N ARG A 40 -10.08 7.87 18.52
CA ARG A 40 -11.47 8.08 18.12
C ARG A 40 -11.57 9.10 16.98
N ASP A 41 -10.90 10.23 17.09
CA ASP A 41 -11.03 11.30 16.10
C ASP A 41 -10.36 10.96 14.76
N ALA A 42 -9.24 10.21 14.78
CA ALA A 42 -8.61 9.75 13.54
C ALA A 42 -9.36 8.55 12.91
N SER A 43 -10.25 7.88 13.64
CA SER A 43 -11.12 6.85 13.05
C SER A 43 -12.26 7.42 12.21
N LEU A 44 -12.51 8.73 12.28
CA LEU A 44 -13.60 9.43 11.60
C LEU A 44 -13.10 10.32 10.46
N VAL A 45 -13.98 10.63 9.50
CA VAL A 45 -13.72 11.56 8.40
C VAL A 45 -14.72 12.71 8.47
N SER A 46 -14.22 13.92 8.72
CA SER A 46 -15.05 15.13 8.77
C SER A 46 -15.25 15.72 7.36
N PHE A 47 -16.23 15.20 6.61
CA PHE A 47 -16.54 15.67 5.25
C PHE A 47 -16.89 17.17 5.15
N GLY A 48 -17.41 17.77 6.23
CA GLY A 48 -17.70 19.22 6.31
C GLY A 48 -16.47 20.11 6.55
N ASN A 49 -15.29 19.54 6.82
CA ASN A 49 -14.07 20.30 7.04
C ASN A 49 -13.19 20.28 5.77
N PRO A 50 -12.95 21.44 5.12
CA PRO A 50 -12.18 21.49 3.88
C PRO A 50 -10.73 21.01 4.04
N ALA A 51 -10.12 21.18 5.23
CA ALA A 51 -8.77 20.69 5.49
C ALA A 51 -8.73 19.15 5.53
N GLU A 52 -9.75 18.51 6.09
CA GLU A 52 -9.86 17.05 6.14
C GLU A 52 -10.15 16.48 4.75
N THR A 53 -11.05 17.09 3.98
CA THR A 53 -11.31 16.72 2.58
C THR A 53 -10.05 16.79 1.73
N ARG A 54 -9.28 17.87 1.85
CA ARG A 54 -7.97 17.99 1.18
C ARG A 54 -7.01 16.87 1.60
N ARG A 55 -6.97 16.52 2.89
CA ARG A 55 -6.12 15.44 3.39
C ARG A 55 -6.49 14.08 2.80
N VAL A 56 -7.79 13.78 2.72
CA VAL A 56 -8.31 12.57 2.07
C VAL A 56 -7.92 12.56 0.60
N ARG A 57 -8.11 13.67 -0.11
CA ARG A 57 -7.71 13.82 -1.52
C ARG A 57 -6.23 13.55 -1.74
N GLU A 58 -5.36 14.23 -1.01
CA GLU A 58 -3.90 14.12 -1.21
C GLU A 58 -3.34 12.77 -0.73
N SER A 59 -3.77 12.31 0.46
CA SER A 59 -3.17 11.13 1.09
C SER A 59 -3.79 9.82 0.61
N PHE A 60 -5.11 9.79 0.46
CA PHE A 60 -5.81 8.58 0.06
C PHE A 60 -5.98 8.53 -1.47
N CYS A 61 -6.70 9.48 -2.07
CA CYS A 61 -7.01 9.43 -3.49
C CYS A 61 -5.75 9.50 -4.37
N LYS A 62 -4.87 10.48 -4.16
CA LYS A 62 -3.67 10.62 -5.00
C LYS A 62 -2.57 9.64 -4.60
N LYS A 63 -2.18 9.61 -3.32
CA LYS A 63 -1.02 8.81 -2.89
C LYS A 63 -1.32 7.32 -2.72
N THR A 64 -2.48 6.94 -2.20
CA THR A 64 -2.79 5.52 -1.94
C THR A 64 -3.41 4.87 -3.17
N LEU A 65 -4.44 5.47 -3.76
CA LEU A 65 -5.13 4.92 -4.93
C LEU A 65 -4.39 5.19 -6.26
N GLY A 66 -3.45 6.14 -6.26
CA GLY A 66 -2.69 6.52 -7.46
C GLY A 66 -3.49 7.34 -8.47
N LEU A 67 -4.53 8.07 -8.03
CA LEU A 67 -5.37 8.85 -8.93
C LEU A 67 -4.67 10.14 -9.36
N THR A 68 -4.72 10.42 -10.66
CA THR A 68 -4.14 11.63 -11.28
C THR A 68 -5.22 12.61 -11.77
N ASP A 69 -6.47 12.36 -11.39
CA ASP A 69 -7.62 13.20 -11.72
C ASP A 69 -7.47 14.61 -11.13
N PRO A 70 -8.12 15.62 -11.76
CA PRO A 70 -8.10 16.98 -11.26
C PRO A 70 -8.74 17.06 -9.87
N ASP A 71 -8.24 17.99 -9.03
CA ASP A 71 -8.70 18.17 -7.65
C ASP A 71 -10.22 18.30 -7.54
N ALA A 72 -10.86 19.01 -8.47
CA ALA A 72 -12.31 19.20 -8.49
C ALA A 72 -13.09 17.89 -8.69
N ALA A 73 -12.58 16.94 -9.48
CA ALA A 73 -13.21 15.64 -9.68
C ALA A 73 -13.07 14.78 -8.41
N LEU A 74 -11.89 14.79 -7.79
CA LEU A 74 -11.66 14.08 -6.52
C LEU A 74 -12.51 14.67 -5.38
N ASP A 75 -12.64 15.99 -5.31
CA ASP A 75 -13.47 16.67 -4.32
C ASP A 75 -14.96 16.38 -4.53
N SER A 76 -15.41 16.32 -5.79
CA SER A 76 -16.77 15.93 -6.12
C SER A 76 -17.07 14.49 -5.69
N ALA A 77 -16.15 13.56 -5.92
CA ALA A 77 -16.28 12.18 -5.45
C ALA A 77 -16.31 12.08 -3.91
N ILE A 78 -15.45 12.83 -3.21
CA ILE A 78 -15.44 12.88 -1.74
C ILE A 78 -16.76 13.47 -1.21
N ALA A 79 -17.28 14.52 -1.85
CA ALA A 79 -18.57 15.09 -1.49
C ALA A 79 -19.74 14.11 -1.72
N ALA A 80 -19.71 13.35 -2.82
CA ALA A 80 -20.71 12.32 -3.11
C ALA A 80 -20.71 11.19 -2.05
N VAL A 81 -19.53 10.75 -1.63
CA VAL A 81 -19.39 9.78 -0.53
C VAL A 81 -19.87 10.37 0.79
N GLY A 82 -19.51 11.62 1.10
CA GLY A 82 -19.99 12.31 2.29
C GLY A 82 -21.51 12.44 2.32
N GLN A 83 -22.14 12.71 1.18
CA GLN A 83 -23.60 12.73 1.05
C GLN A 83 -24.21 11.34 1.25
N ARG A 84 -23.59 10.30 0.71
CA ARG A 84 -24.04 8.90 0.90
C ARG A 84 -24.00 8.46 2.37
N MET A 85 -23.05 8.98 3.15
CA MET A 85 -22.88 8.69 4.57
C MET A 85 -23.52 9.73 5.50
N SER A 86 -24.37 10.62 4.98
CA SER A 86 -24.96 11.72 5.76
C SER A 86 -25.96 11.27 6.83
N ASP A 87 -26.44 10.03 6.73
CA ASP A 87 -27.27 9.37 7.73
C ASP A 87 -26.46 8.92 8.96
N SER A 88 -25.14 8.73 8.81
CA SER A 88 -24.28 8.34 9.92
C SER A 88 -23.86 9.54 10.76
N THR A 89 -24.12 9.45 12.06
CA THR A 89 -23.60 10.42 13.05
C THR A 89 -22.08 10.33 13.20
N SER A 90 -21.46 9.22 12.79
CA SER A 90 -20.02 8.97 12.91
C SER A 90 -19.49 8.39 11.59
N PRO A 91 -19.12 9.24 10.62
CA PRO A 91 -18.59 8.79 9.33
C PRO A 91 -17.22 8.11 9.51
N HIS A 92 -17.23 6.79 9.55
CA HIS A 92 -16.05 5.98 9.75
C HIS A 92 -15.11 5.97 8.55
N ARG A 93 -13.81 6.12 8.82
CA ARG A 93 -12.76 6.22 7.79
C ARG A 93 -12.68 4.97 6.90
N VAL A 94 -12.85 3.78 7.48
CA VAL A 94 -12.85 2.51 6.73
C VAL A 94 -13.97 2.50 5.69
N THR A 95 -15.18 2.89 6.09
CA THR A 95 -16.36 2.94 5.21
C THR A 95 -16.22 4.01 4.13
N ALA A 96 -15.75 5.20 4.50
CA ALA A 96 -15.46 6.26 3.53
C ALA A 96 -14.43 5.81 2.48
N TYR A 97 -13.36 5.15 2.91
CA TYR A 97 -12.30 4.67 2.02
C TYR A 97 -12.75 3.51 1.14
N TYR A 98 -13.60 2.62 1.65
CA TYR A 98 -14.22 1.58 0.84
C TYR A 98 -15.08 2.18 -0.28
N LEU A 99 -15.96 3.13 0.07
CA LEU A 99 -16.85 3.78 -0.91
C LEU A 99 -16.07 4.59 -1.96
N LEU A 100 -14.99 5.25 -1.57
CA LEU A 100 -14.11 5.95 -2.51
C LEU A 100 -13.38 4.97 -3.43
N ALA A 101 -12.82 3.89 -2.89
CA ALA A 101 -12.13 2.89 -3.69
C ALA A 101 -13.09 2.14 -4.64
N ASP A 102 -14.34 1.92 -4.24
CA ASP A 102 -15.40 1.37 -5.09
C ASP A 102 -15.75 2.33 -6.23
N HIS A 103 -15.92 3.63 -5.93
CA HIS A 103 -16.25 4.65 -6.93
C HIS A 103 -15.22 4.76 -8.06
N PHE A 104 -13.93 4.59 -7.74
CA PHE A 104 -12.84 4.68 -8.72
C PHE A 104 -12.38 3.33 -9.27
N ASP A 105 -13.08 2.23 -8.98
CA ASP A 105 -12.68 0.87 -9.39
C ASP A 105 -11.25 0.52 -8.94
N ARG A 106 -10.93 0.83 -7.68
CA ARG A 106 -9.62 0.58 -7.04
C ARG A 106 -9.67 -0.41 -5.88
N LEU A 107 -10.82 -1.02 -5.61
CA LEU A 107 -10.96 -2.06 -4.58
C LEU A 107 -9.98 -3.22 -4.78
N GLY A 108 -9.57 -3.51 -6.01
CA GLY A 108 -8.55 -4.50 -6.34
C GLY A 108 -7.23 -4.34 -5.59
N GLN A 109 -6.85 -3.10 -5.21
CA GLN A 109 -5.62 -2.82 -4.46
C GLN A 109 -5.67 -3.27 -3.00
N PHE A 110 -6.88 -3.36 -2.43
CA PHE A 110 -7.09 -3.72 -1.02
C PHE A 110 -7.58 -5.14 -0.83
N ARG A 111 -8.03 -5.80 -1.91
CA ARG A 111 -8.24 -7.24 -1.86
C ARG A 111 -6.89 -7.86 -1.50
N ALA A 112 -6.79 -8.47 -0.32
CA ALA A 112 -5.72 -9.43 -0.08
C ALA A 112 -5.72 -10.34 -1.31
N ALA A 113 -4.57 -10.43 -2.00
CA ALA A 113 -4.45 -11.17 -3.25
C ALA A 113 -5.27 -12.46 -3.07
N ALA A 114 -6.35 -12.61 -3.86
CA ALA A 114 -7.12 -13.83 -3.86
C ALA A 114 -6.07 -14.89 -4.06
N THR A 115 -5.72 -15.61 -3.00
CA THR A 115 -4.70 -16.63 -3.09
C THR A 115 -5.29 -17.56 -4.12
N PRO A 116 -4.72 -17.67 -5.35
CA PRO A 116 -5.19 -18.72 -6.24
C PRO A 116 -5.07 -19.97 -5.41
N SER A 117 -6.19 -20.68 -5.27
CA SER A 117 -6.35 -21.86 -4.42
C SER A 117 -5.00 -22.54 -4.21
N ALA A 118 -4.54 -22.59 -2.96
CA ALA A 118 -3.24 -23.14 -2.57
C ALA A 118 -3.09 -24.64 -2.92
N GLU A 119 -4.02 -25.21 -3.69
CA GLU A 119 -3.98 -26.54 -4.29
C GLU A 119 -3.48 -26.53 -5.76
N ALA A 120 -3.51 -25.40 -6.47
CA ALA A 120 -3.01 -25.32 -7.86
C ALA A 120 -1.51 -24.99 -7.96
N ALA A 121 -0.86 -24.61 -6.86
CA ALA A 121 0.55 -24.24 -6.85
C ALA A 121 1.29 -24.87 -5.65
N ARG A 122 1.32 -26.21 -5.60
CA ARG A 122 2.41 -27.05 -5.06
C ARG A 122 2.01 -28.54 -5.06
N PRO A 123 2.53 -29.38 -5.97
CA PRO A 123 3.00 -30.67 -5.48
C PRO A 123 4.16 -30.37 -4.52
N LEU A 124 4.00 -30.74 -3.26
CA LEU A 124 5.12 -30.85 -2.33
C LEU A 124 6.06 -31.91 -2.89
N ALA A 125 7.01 -31.50 -3.74
CA ALA A 125 8.22 -32.29 -3.91
C ALA A 125 8.84 -32.42 -2.51
N PRO A 126 9.09 -33.63 -2.00
CA PRO A 126 9.72 -33.79 -0.69
C PRO A 126 11.08 -33.13 -0.76
N TRP A 127 11.22 -32.06 0.03
CA TRP A 127 12.49 -31.48 0.39
C TRP A 127 13.42 -32.61 0.83
N ALA A 128 14.34 -32.97 -0.05
CA ALA A 128 15.67 -33.41 0.27
C ALA A 128 15.81 -34.24 1.57
N ALA A 129 15.42 -35.50 1.49
CA ALA A 129 15.77 -36.55 2.43
C ALA A 129 17.27 -36.96 2.39
N THR A 130 18.21 -36.02 2.18
CA THR A 130 19.65 -36.39 2.02
C THR A 130 20.65 -35.37 2.55
N MET A 131 20.38 -34.61 3.63
CA MET A 131 21.41 -33.70 4.16
C MET A 131 21.66 -33.75 5.67
N PHE A 132 21.22 -34.79 6.37
CA PHE A 132 21.65 -35.03 7.74
C PHE A 132 21.81 -36.53 8.03
N ASP A 133 22.75 -37.17 7.33
CA ASP A 133 23.29 -38.47 7.72
C ASP A 133 24.82 -38.34 7.84
N GLY A 134 25.30 -38.26 9.08
CA GLY A 134 26.65 -38.67 9.47
C GLY A 134 27.81 -37.67 9.32
N PRO A 135 28.57 -37.38 10.41
CA PRO A 135 29.87 -36.72 10.32
C PRO A 135 30.98 -37.73 9.93
N PRO A 136 31.87 -37.43 8.98
CA PRO A 136 33.10 -38.21 8.82
C PRO A 136 34.18 -37.78 9.85
N PRO A 137 34.97 -38.72 10.39
CA PRO A 137 36.02 -38.45 11.36
C PRO A 137 37.19 -37.67 10.72
N GLY A 138 37.86 -36.88 11.56
CA GLY A 138 38.76 -35.81 11.16
C GLY A 138 39.99 -36.21 10.34
N THR A 139 40.62 -35.21 9.73
CA THR A 139 42.07 -34.99 9.72
C THR A 139 42.31 -33.52 9.34
N ALA A 140 43.24 -32.89 10.05
CA ALA A 140 43.72 -31.51 9.89
C ALA A 140 44.23 -31.21 8.45
N ILE A 141 44.50 -29.97 8.02
CA ILE A 141 45.70 -29.16 8.33
C ILE A 141 45.58 -27.83 7.56
N GLY A 142 45.90 -26.70 8.20
CA GLY A 142 46.42 -25.49 7.52
C GLY A 142 45.64 -24.17 7.71
N GLY A 143 46.08 -23.29 8.62
CA GLY A 143 45.65 -21.88 8.71
C GLY A 143 46.43 -20.95 7.76
N PRO A 144 46.61 -19.63 8.02
CA PRO A 144 45.95 -18.74 8.98
C PRO A 144 45.29 -17.49 8.34
N SER A 145 44.57 -16.75 9.18
CA SER A 145 43.82 -15.51 8.96
C SER A 145 44.51 -14.40 8.14
N THR A 146 43.81 -13.84 7.15
CA THR A 146 43.80 -12.41 6.75
C THR A 146 42.59 -12.24 5.81
N ASP A 147 41.47 -11.61 6.18
CA ASP A 147 41.32 -10.17 5.99
C ASP A 147 40.15 -9.64 6.85
N LEU A 148 40.54 -8.93 7.92
CA LEU A 148 39.76 -7.80 8.41
C LEU A 148 39.99 -6.68 7.41
N ARG A 149 38.94 -6.06 6.84
CA ARG A 149 38.76 -4.60 6.79
C ARG A 149 37.68 -4.18 5.79
N PHE A 150 36.54 -3.74 6.32
CA PHE A 150 36.30 -2.30 6.51
C PHE A 150 36.21 -1.60 5.16
N TRP A 151 35.04 -1.71 4.54
CA TRP A 151 34.67 -0.96 3.36
C TRP A 151 34.34 0.49 3.78
N THR A 152 35.38 1.29 4.00
CA THR A 152 35.34 2.75 4.12
C THR A 152 36.73 3.35 3.90
N LEU A 153 37.03 3.82 2.67
CA LEU A 153 37.48 5.20 2.41
C LEU A 153 37.69 5.49 0.90
N VAL A 154 36.87 6.41 0.38
CA VAL A 154 37.20 7.60 -0.45
C VAL A 154 38.19 7.49 -1.64
N GLY A 155 37.63 7.68 -2.84
CA GLY A 155 37.96 8.81 -3.74
C GLY A 155 39.05 8.64 -4.82
N LEU A 156 38.71 9.01 -6.07
CA LEU A 156 39.23 10.19 -6.80
C LEU A 156 39.34 10.00 -8.34
N GLY A 157 38.83 10.99 -9.09
CA GLY A 157 39.19 11.30 -10.49
C GLY A 157 38.10 10.95 -11.52
N GLY A 158 37.62 11.84 -12.40
CA GLY A 158 37.99 13.22 -12.73
C GLY A 158 37.70 13.49 -14.21
N GLY A 159 36.98 14.59 -14.51
CA GLY A 159 36.92 15.29 -15.81
C GLY A 159 36.10 14.64 -16.94
N ALA A 160 35.61 15.33 -17.97
CA ALA A 160 35.37 16.74 -18.29
C ALA A 160 34.59 16.76 -19.63
N LEU A 161 33.78 17.81 -19.84
CA LEU A 161 33.25 18.37 -21.10
C LEU A 161 33.28 17.54 -22.41
N ALA A 162 32.12 17.43 -23.08
CA ALA A 162 31.96 17.85 -24.48
C ALA A 162 30.49 17.98 -24.89
N LEU A 163 30.14 19.20 -25.27
CA LEU A 163 28.98 19.66 -26.04
C LEU A 163 29.18 19.30 -27.53
N PHE A 164 28.20 18.68 -28.20
CA PHE A 164 27.93 18.74 -29.66
C PHE A 164 26.64 17.90 -29.88
N ALA A 165 25.72 18.16 -30.79
CA ALA A 165 25.26 19.32 -31.55
C ALA A 165 23.97 18.83 -32.25
N ALA A 166 23.04 19.75 -32.50
CA ALA A 166 21.89 19.51 -33.33
C ALA A 166 22.30 19.14 -34.77
N ILE A 167 21.58 18.20 -35.40
CA ILE A 167 21.32 18.26 -36.84
C ILE A 167 19.80 18.33 -37.00
N ALA A 168 19.35 19.50 -37.39
CA ALA A 168 18.05 19.73 -37.98
C ALA A 168 18.09 19.33 -39.47
N SER A 169 16.89 19.24 -40.03
CA SER A 169 16.52 19.87 -41.32
C SER A 169 16.27 18.97 -42.56
N THR A 170 14.96 18.89 -42.87
CA THR A 170 14.27 19.25 -44.13
C THR A 170 14.56 18.54 -45.47
N ALA A 171 13.49 17.91 -45.99
CA ALA A 171 12.87 17.98 -47.33
C ALA A 171 13.66 17.69 -48.63
N GLY A 172 12.95 17.00 -49.55
CA GLY A 172 13.07 17.21 -50.99
C GLY A 172 12.89 15.94 -51.84
N GLY A 173 11.79 15.85 -52.59
CA GLY A 173 11.52 14.83 -53.62
C GLY A 173 10.05 14.75 -53.98
#